data_AF-A0A925PPQ3-F1
#
_entry.id   AF-A0A925PPQ3-F1
#
_cell.length_a   1.000
_cell.length_b   1.000
_cell.length_c   1.000
_cell.angle_alpha   90.00
_cell.angle_beta   90.00
_cell.angle_gamma   90.00
#
_symmetry.space_group_name_H-M   'P 1'
#
loop_
_entity.id
_entity.type
_entity.pdbx_description
1 polymer ?
#
loop_
_entity_poly.entity_id
_entity_poly.type
_entity_poly.pdbx_seq_one_letter_code
_entity_poly.pdbx_strand_id
1 'polypeptide(L)' 'MATNLSIDPELIECALELSGERTKKAAVTKALEEFIARRRQKRLLDLMGKLDWQSSYDYKAERSRK' A
#
# COMPACT_ATOMS: atom_id res chain seq x y z
N MET A 1 -19.06 0.81 10.67
CA MET A 1 -20.26 -0.05 10.59
C MET A 1 -19.82 -1.49 10.75
N ALA A 2 -20.58 -2.33 11.47
CA ALA A 2 -20.29 -3.77 11.53
C ALA A 2 -20.84 -4.42 10.26
N THR A 3 -19.97 -5.05 9.48
CA THR A 3 -20.35 -5.80 8.28
C THR A 3 -20.08 -7.26 8.57
N ASN A 4 -21.12 -8.08 8.56
CA ASN A 4 -20.98 -9.52 8.82
C ASN A 4 -20.49 -10.20 7.53
N LEU A 5 -19.17 -10.23 7.34
CA LEU A 5 -18.51 -10.90 6.24
C LEU A 5 -18.09 -12.30 6.71
N SER A 6 -18.47 -13.33 5.95
CA SER A 6 -17.91 -14.66 6.15
C SER A 6 -16.49 -14.66 5.60
N ILE A 7 -15.53 -14.58 6.52
CA ILE A 7 -14.09 -14.60 6.24
C ILE A 7 -13.51 -15.77 7.01
N ASP A 8 -12.55 -16.47 6.40
CA ASP A 8 -11.82 -17.55 7.04
C ASP A 8 -11.16 -17.05 8.36
N PRO A 9 -11.49 -17.65 9.51
CA PRO A 9 -10.89 -17.28 10.79
C PRO A 9 -9.35 -17.37 10.79
N GLU A 10 -8.77 -18.36 10.08
CA GLU A 10 -7.32 -18.55 10.03
C GLU A 10 -6.63 -17.36 9.34
N LEU A 11 -7.25 -16.82 8.28
CA LEU A 11 -6.74 -15.63 7.60
C LEU A 11 -6.75 -14.39 8.51
N ILE A 12 -7.78 -14.25 9.35
CA ILE A 12 -7.88 -13.13 10.29
C ILE A 12 -6.80 -13.22 11.36
N GLU A 13 -6.54 -14.42 11.90
CA GLU A 13 -5.48 -14.62 12.88
C GLU A 13 -4.10 -14.35 12.27
N CYS A 14 -3.82 -14.90 11.09
CA CYS A 14 -2.56 -14.60 10.38
C CYS A 14 -2.40 -13.10 10.12
N ALA A 15 -3.47 -12.41 9.71
CA ALA A 15 -3.44 -10.98 9.51
C ALA A 15 -3.14 -10.23 10.82
N LEU A 16 -3.72 -10.65 11.95
CA LEU A 16 -3.51 -10.04 13.25
C LEU A 16 -2.06 -10.20 13.74
N GLU A 17 -1.51 -11.41 13.62
CA GLU A 17 -0.12 -11.72 13.98
C GLU A 17 0.88 -10.92 13.14
N LEU A 18 0.66 -10.87 11.81
CA LEU A 18 1.56 -10.17 10.89
C LEU A 18 1.43 -8.65 10.93
N SER A 19 0.23 -8.13 11.19
CA SER A 19 -0.02 -6.69 11.15
C SER A 19 0.44 -5.95 12.41
N GLY A 20 0.68 -6.66 13.51
CA GLY A 20 1.02 -6.11 14.83
C GLY A 20 -0.13 -5.32 15.46
N GLU A 21 -1.36 -5.52 15.00
CA GLU A 21 -2.52 -4.76 15.45
C GLU A 21 -3.13 -5.38 16.71
N ARG A 22 -3.80 -4.56 17.52
CA ARG A 22 -4.41 -5.04 18.79
C ARG A 22 -5.75 -5.74 18.62
N THR A 23 -6.40 -5.55 17.47
CA THR A 23 -7.75 -6.09 17.23
C THR A 23 -7.87 -6.65 15.83
N LYS A 24 -8.65 -7.72 15.69
CA LYS A 24 -8.99 -8.34 14.38
C LYS A 24 -9.54 -7.33 13.39
N LYS A 25 -10.38 -6.41 13.87
CA LYS A 25 -10.95 -5.33 13.04
C LYS A 25 -9.86 -4.41 12.47
N ALA A 26 -8.91 -3.99 13.31
CA ALA A 26 -7.80 -3.13 12.87
C ALA A 26 -6.89 -3.88 11.87
N ALA A 27 -6.55 -5.14 12.14
CA ALA A 27 -5.78 -5.98 11.23
C ALA A 27 -6.45 -6.12 9.86
N VAL A 28 -7.75 -6.44 9.83
CA VAL A 28 -8.52 -6.56 8.58
C VAL A 28 -8.62 -5.22 7.84
N THR A 29 -8.81 -4.11 8.56
CA THR A 29 -8.89 -2.77 7.95
C THR A 29 -7.57 -2.42 7.28
N LYS A 30 -6.45 -2.62 7.98
CA LYS A 30 -5.11 -2.37 7.46
C LYS A 30 -4.77 -3.24 6.26
N ALA A 31 -5.10 -4.54 6.32
CA ALA A 31 -4.91 -5.45 5.19
C ALA A 31 -5.67 -4.98 3.93
N LEU A 32 -6.91 -4.47 4.09
CA LEU A 32 -7.68 -3.91 2.98
C LEU A 32 -7.06 -2.61 2.44
N GLU A 33 -6.62 -1.72 3.32
CA GLU A 33 -5.93 -0.48 2.92
C GLU A 33 -4.66 -0.76 2.11
N GLU A 34 -3.82 -1.69 2.59
CA GLU A 34 -2.60 -2.11 1.89
C GLU A 34 -2.92 -2.78 0.55
N PHE A 35 -3.93 -3.65 0.50
CA PHE A 35 -4.37 -4.28 -0.73
C PHE A 35 -4.83 -3.26 -1.78
N ILE A 36 -5.63 -2.28 -1.36
CA ILE A 36 -6.09 -1.19 -2.23
C ILE A 36 -4.91 -0.34 -2.68
N ALA A 37 -4.02 0.04 -1.77
CA ALA A 37 -2.83 0.83 -2.09
C ALA A 37 -1.94 0.13 -3.13
N ARG A 38 -1.66 -1.17 -2.93
CA ARG A 38 -0.84 -1.98 -3.83
C ARG A 38 -1.48 -2.11 -5.23
N ARG A 39 -2.80 -2.16 -5.32
CA ARG A 39 -3.52 -2.14 -6.62
C ARG A 39 -3.52 -0.76 -7.26
N ARG A 40 -3.66 0.32 -6.47
CA ARG A 40 -3.58 1.69 -6.97
C ARG A 40 -2.18 2.02 -7.50
N GLN A 41 -1.13 1.51 -6.85
CA GLN A 41 0.24 1.66 -7.34
C GLN A 41 0.44 1.10 -8.76
N LYS A 42 -0.32 0.08 -9.18
CA LYS A 42 -0.25 -0.38 -10.59
C LYS A 42 -0.63 0.70 -11.59
N ARG A 43 -1.46 1.69 -11.21
CA ARG A 43 -1.79 2.84 -12.06
C ARG A 43 -0.60 3.77 -12.31
N LEU A 44 0.49 3.68 -11.54
CA LEU A 44 1.73 4.39 -11.91
C LEU A 44 2.26 3.91 -13.26
N LEU A 45 2.01 2.65 -13.64
CA LEU A 45 2.41 2.15 -14.96
C LEU A 45 1.68 2.90 -16.08
N ASP A 46 0.48 3.42 -15.84
CA ASP A 46 -0.26 4.22 -16.82
C ASP A 46 0.40 5.58 -17.10
N LEU A 47 1.33 6.02 -16.24
CA LEU A 47 2.10 7.25 -16.40
C LEU A 47 3.42 7.04 -17.16
N MET A 48 3.85 5.79 -17.36
CA MET A 48 5.06 5.48 -18.14
C MET A 48 4.91 6.01 -19.57
N GLY A 49 5.89 6.78 -20.03
CA GLY A 49 5.89 7.39 -21.36
C GLY A 49 4.95 8.59 -21.54
N LYS A 50 4.18 8.98 -20.51
CA LYS A 50 3.37 10.22 -20.50
C LYS A 50 4.04 11.37 -19.75
N LEU A 51 5.16 11.10 -19.09
CA LEU A 51 5.90 12.06 -18.29
C LEU A 51 7.12 12.53 -19.08
N ASP A 52 7.18 13.83 -19.36
CA ASP A 52 8.37 14.48 -19.89
C ASP A 52 9.23 14.99 -18.75
N TRP A 53 10.49 14.57 -18.73
CA TRP A 53 11.47 15.04 -17.77
C TRP A 53 12.10 16.34 -18.27
N GLN A 54 12.28 17.31 -17.38
CA GLN A 54 13.10 18.48 -17.71
C GLN A 54 14.55 18.05 -17.90
N SER A 55 15.15 18.41 -19.03
CA SER A 55 16.54 18.05 -19.36
C SER A 55 17.57 18.59 -18.39
N SER A 56 17.24 19.68 -17.68
CA SER A 56 18.06 20.30 -16.63
C SER A 56 17.92 19.63 -15.25
N TYR A 57 17.01 18.67 -15.08
CA TYR A 57 16.76 18.03 -13.79
C TYR A 57 17.80 16.95 -13.48
N ASP A 58 18.72 17.23 -12.56
CA ASP A 58 19.71 16.26 -12.06
C ASP A 58 19.27 15.63 -10.73
N TYR A 59 18.62 14.48 -10.84
CA TYR A 59 18.19 13.68 -9.68
C TYR A 59 19.36 13.12 -8.83
N LYS A 60 20.61 13.15 -9.30
CA LYS A 60 21.78 12.70 -8.53
C LYS A 60 22.33 13.82 -7.64
N ALA A 61 22.28 15.08 -8.09
CA ALA A 61 22.65 16.25 -7.28
C ALA A 61 21.81 16.36 -5.99
N GLU A 62 20.52 16.00 -6.06
CA GLU A 62 19.63 15.99 -4.88
C GLU A 62 19.97 14.89 -3.87
N ARG A 63 20.59 13.78 -4.29
CA ARG A 63 20.99 12.69 -3.37
C ARG A 63 22.27 12.97 -2.60
N SER A 64 23.08 13.94 -3.05
CA SER A 64 24.34 14.29 -2.39
C SER A 64 24.21 15.28 -1.24
N ARG A 65 23.02 15.84 -0.98
CA ARG A 65 22.79 16.73 0.16
C ARG A 65 22.68 15.90 1.45
N LYS A 66 23.79 15.85 2.19
CA LYS A 66 23.85 15.49 3.61
C LYS A 66 23.82 16.75 4.45
#